data_AF-A0A1V9XT77-F1
#
_entry.id   AF-A0A1V9XT77-F1
#
_cell.length_a   1.000
_cell.length_b   1.000
_cell.length_c   1.000
_cell.angle_alpha   90.00
_cell.angle_beta   90.00
_cell.angle_gamma   90.00
#
_symmetry.space_group_name_H-M   'P 1'
#
loop_
_entity.id
_entity.type
_entity.pdbx_description
1 polymer ?
#
loop_
_entity_poly.entity_id
_entity_poly.type
_entity_poly.pdbx_seq_one_letter_code
_entity_poly.pdbx_strand_id
1 'polypeptide(L)'
;MLCPLTAPCICLCRKGAAITLDEIRAQVKQYVQDNNLQTNDKRIVQLEPVLARIVLAKNEYNSQVTWETLNRRVLSKCQSAYEIRIPHREPILKEGAIEPITINVATRCGNKKVTLIHGFETFGIDPGHFAHQVQVGVSASTTVTPLASSNKKWQQVLIQGNQVNFIAKLLLETYKIPRNYVRGLELAPKKK
;
A
#
# COMPACT_ATOMS: atom_id res chain seq x y z
N MET A 1 -1.46 8.88 2.92
CA MET A 1 -2.86 8.49 3.21
C MET A 1 -3.80 9.38 2.42
N LEU A 2 -5.00 8.90 2.14
CA LEU A 2 -6.06 9.64 1.48
C LEU A 2 -7.09 10.11 2.50
N CYS A 3 -7.57 11.34 2.30
CA CYS A 3 -8.65 11.90 3.09
C CYS A 3 -9.97 11.18 2.74
N PRO A 4 -10.72 10.65 3.72
CA PRO A 4 -11.89 9.81 3.44
C PRO A 4 -13.04 10.61 2.83
N LEU A 5 -13.73 10.00 1.87
CA LEU A 5 -14.76 10.63 1.03
C LEU A 5 -16.07 11.03 1.75
N THR A 6 -16.31 10.64 3.00
CA THR A 6 -17.69 10.59 3.55
C THR A 6 -17.93 11.20 4.94
N ALA A 7 -17.12 12.16 5.40
CA ALA A 7 -17.39 12.87 6.66
C ALA A 7 -16.88 14.32 6.61
N PRO A 8 -17.40 15.24 7.44
CA PRO A 8 -16.82 16.58 7.60
C PRO A 8 -15.41 16.39 8.16
N CYS A 9 -14.42 16.26 7.28
CA CYS A 9 -13.05 16.06 7.70
C CYS A 9 -12.53 17.38 8.24
N ILE A 10 -11.94 17.33 9.43
CA ILE A 10 -11.14 18.39 10.05
C ILE A 10 -10.02 18.86 9.10
N CYS A 11 -9.66 18.01 8.14
CA CYS A 11 -8.69 18.30 7.12
C CYS A 11 -9.24 19.34 6.13
N LEU A 12 -8.65 20.52 6.09
CA LEU A 12 -8.88 21.54 5.04
C LEU A 12 -8.50 21.07 3.62
N CYS A 13 -8.04 19.83 3.45
CA CYS A 13 -7.64 19.30 2.16
C CYS A 13 -8.84 18.84 1.33
N ARG A 14 -8.73 19.02 0.01
CA ARG A 14 -9.70 18.50 -0.96
C ARG A 14 -9.80 16.98 -0.85
N LYS A 15 -11.00 16.46 -1.12
CA LYS A 15 -11.30 15.02 -1.18
C LYS A 15 -10.26 14.31 -2.07
N GLY A 16 -9.69 13.22 -1.58
CA GLY A 16 -8.70 12.45 -2.33
C GLY A 16 -7.29 13.07 -2.40
N ALA A 17 -7.00 14.14 -1.65
CA ALA A 17 -5.63 14.65 -1.55
C ALA A 17 -4.74 13.67 -0.76
N ALA A 18 -3.51 13.47 -1.25
CA ALA A 18 -2.48 12.76 -0.52
C ALA A 18 -2.03 13.62 0.65
N ILE A 19 -2.21 13.13 1.87
CA ILE A 19 -1.76 13.80 3.09
C ILE A 19 -0.83 12.89 3.88
N THR A 20 0.20 13.50 4.47
CA THR A 20 1.16 12.82 5.34
C THR A 20 0.63 12.69 6.77
N LEU A 21 1.20 11.76 7.54
CA LEU A 21 0.85 11.58 8.96
C LEU A 21 1.09 12.85 9.78
N ASP A 22 2.17 13.55 9.48
CA ASP A 22 2.57 14.75 10.19
C ASP A 22 1.60 15.90 9.93
N GLU A 23 1.21 16.10 8.67
CA GLU A 23 0.22 17.11 8.31
C GLU A 23 -1.14 16.86 8.93
N ILE A 24 -1.59 15.60 9.03
CA ILE A 24 -2.84 15.29 9.75
C ILE A 24 -2.73 15.72 11.21
N ARG A 25 -1.61 15.39 11.88
CA ARG A 25 -1.40 15.76 13.29
C ARG A 25 -1.33 17.27 13.47
N ALA A 26 -0.68 17.98 12.54
CA ALA A 26 -0.61 19.43 12.53
C ALA A 26 -1.99 20.07 12.33
N GLN A 27 -2.78 19.58 11.38
CA GLN A 27 -4.15 20.04 11.13
C GLN A 27 -5.07 19.81 12.34
N VAL A 28 -4.99 18.64 12.96
CA VAL A 28 -5.73 18.33 14.20
C VAL A 28 -5.33 19.29 15.33
N LYS A 29 -4.03 19.60 15.46
CA LYS A 29 -3.53 20.54 16.46
C LYS A 29 -4.03 21.97 16.22
N GLN A 30 -3.95 22.43 14.97
CA GLN A 30 -4.48 23.74 14.56
C GLN A 30 -5.98 23.82 14.88
N TYR A 31 -6.75 22.81 14.51
CA TYR A 31 -8.20 22.78 14.79
C TYR A 31 -8.53 22.84 16.28
N VAL A 32 -7.80 22.11 17.12
CA VAL A 32 -7.99 22.15 18.58
C VAL A 32 -7.62 23.50 19.18
N GLN A 33 -6.61 24.19 18.63
CA GLN A 33 -6.21 25.52 19.04
C GLN A 33 -7.25 26.59 18.63
N ASP A 34 -7.70 26.57 17.37
CA ASP A 34 -8.69 27.52 16.85
C ASP A 34 -10.01 27.48 17.64
N ASN A 35 -10.45 26.28 18.03
CA ASN A 35 -11.69 26.07 18.76
C ASN A 35 -11.52 26.08 20.30
N ASN A 36 -10.31 26.37 20.82
CA ASN A 36 -9.99 26.39 22.25
C ASN A 36 -10.46 25.13 23.03
N LEU A 37 -10.31 23.95 22.44
CA LEU A 37 -10.84 22.68 22.99
C LEU A 37 -9.93 22.00 24.01
N GLN A 38 -8.86 22.69 24.44
CA GLN A 38 -7.91 22.19 25.42
C GLN A 38 -8.41 22.42 26.85
N THR A 39 -8.42 21.35 27.65
CA THR A 39 -8.66 21.43 29.09
C THR A 39 -7.37 21.82 29.84
N ASN A 40 -7.48 22.14 31.14
CA ASN A 40 -6.35 22.37 32.05
C ASN A 40 -5.24 21.30 31.90
N ASP A 41 -5.64 20.04 31.71
CA ASP A 41 -4.74 18.98 31.26
C ASP A 41 -4.54 19.03 29.74
N LYS A 42 -3.35 19.44 29.30
CA LYS A 42 -2.94 19.48 27.87
C LYS A 42 -3.05 18.13 27.14
N ARG A 43 -3.25 17.03 27.87
CA ARG A 43 -3.41 15.66 27.36
C ARG A 43 -4.87 15.32 26.99
N ILE A 44 -5.83 16.11 27.48
CA ILE A 44 -7.27 15.87 27.34
C ILE A 44 -7.87 16.95 26.43
N VAL A 45 -8.67 16.51 25.47
CA VAL A 45 -9.38 17.37 24.53
C VAL A 45 -10.88 17.20 24.76
N GLN A 46 -11.61 18.31 24.91
CA GLN A 46 -13.06 18.32 24.93
C GLN A 46 -13.59 18.05 23.53
N LEU A 47 -14.54 17.13 23.40
CA LEU A 47 -15.13 16.79 22.12
C LEU A 47 -16.30 17.73 21.81
N GLU A 48 -16.06 18.62 20.84
CA GLU A 48 -17.12 19.35 20.14
C GLU A 48 -17.99 18.39 19.30
N PRO A 49 -19.29 18.64 19.09
CA PRO A 49 -20.19 17.85 18.25
C PRO A 49 -19.62 17.43 16.88
N VAL A 50 -18.81 18.28 16.25
CA VAL A 50 -18.16 17.96 14.96
C VAL A 50 -17.07 16.89 15.14
N LEU A 51 -16.19 17.04 16.13
CA LEU A 51 -15.14 16.06 16.45
C LEU A 51 -15.73 14.77 17.00
N ALA A 52 -16.74 14.88 17.86
CA ALA A 52 -17.50 13.77 18.42
C ALA A 52 -18.05 12.87 17.30
N ARG A 53 -18.63 13.46 16.24
CA ARG A 53 -19.17 12.69 15.11
C ARG A 53 -18.12 11.91 14.31
N ILE A 54 -16.86 12.34 14.34
CA ILE A 54 -15.76 11.72 13.60
C ILE A 54 -15.04 10.67 14.46
N VAL A 55 -14.82 11.00 15.74
CA VAL A 55 -14.00 10.23 16.69
C VAL A 55 -14.82 9.16 17.40
N LEU A 56 -16.06 9.45 17.80
CA LEU A 56 -16.90 8.52 18.54
C LEU A 56 -17.46 7.43 17.62
N ALA A 57 -17.46 6.19 18.12
CA ALA A 57 -18.20 5.11 17.51
C ALA A 57 -19.70 5.25 17.83
N LYS A 58 -20.57 4.50 17.12
CA LYS A 58 -22.04 4.52 17.27
C LYS A 58 -22.57 4.23 18.69
N ASN A 59 -21.71 3.95 19.68
CA ASN A 59 -22.09 3.57 21.04
C ASN A 59 -21.19 4.16 22.14
N GLU A 60 -20.44 5.24 21.85
CA GLU A 60 -19.62 5.95 22.85
C GLU A 60 -20.15 7.38 23.02
N TYR A 61 -20.44 7.79 24.26
CA TYR A 61 -20.87 9.15 24.65
C TYR A 61 -19.81 9.84 25.50
N ASN A 62 -18.53 9.66 25.15
CA ASN A 62 -17.45 10.29 25.88
C ASN A 62 -17.38 11.78 25.49
N SER A 63 -17.51 12.67 26.46
CA SER A 63 -17.34 14.12 26.26
C SER A 63 -15.86 14.53 26.16
N GLN A 64 -14.94 13.63 26.53
CA GLN A 64 -13.51 13.89 26.62
C GLN A 64 -12.71 12.72 26.05
N VAL A 65 -11.64 13.03 25.33
CA VAL A 65 -10.69 12.02 24.82
C VAL A 65 -9.25 12.45 25.03
N THR A 66 -8.36 11.48 25.17
CA THR A 66 -6.93 11.74 25.18
C THR A 66 -6.42 12.09 23.78
N TRP A 67 -5.40 12.94 23.71
CA TRP A 67 -4.75 13.33 22.45
C TRP A 67 -4.29 12.14 21.59
N GLU A 68 -3.75 11.09 22.23
CA GLU A 68 -3.33 9.87 21.55
C GLU A 68 -4.51 9.10 20.95
N THR A 69 -5.61 8.99 21.69
CA THR A 69 -6.83 8.32 21.22
C THR A 69 -7.45 9.08 20.06
N LEU A 70 -7.50 10.41 20.15
CA LEU A 70 -8.01 11.27 19.09
C LEU A 70 -7.21 11.09 17.80
N ASN A 71 -5.88 11.17 17.86
CA ASN A 71 -5.03 10.94 16.70
C ASN A 71 -5.22 9.54 16.12
N ARG A 72 -5.24 8.49 16.96
CA ARG A 72 -5.46 7.11 16.49
C ARG A 72 -6.80 6.94 15.78
N ARG A 73 -7.87 7.52 16.31
CA ARG A 73 -9.23 7.42 15.73
C ARG A 73 -9.33 8.20 14.43
N VAL A 74 -8.78 9.43 14.36
CA VAL A 74 -8.72 10.23 13.13
C VAL A 74 -7.95 9.48 12.06
N LEU A 75 -6.78 8.93 12.39
CA LEU A 75 -5.96 8.14 11.47
C LEU A 75 -6.68 6.88 10.98
N SER A 76 -7.46 6.23 11.84
CA SER A 76 -8.25 5.06 11.46
C SER A 76 -9.40 5.39 10.51
N LYS A 77 -9.86 6.64 10.45
CA LYS A 77 -10.85 7.10 9.46
C LYS A 77 -10.19 7.47 8.13
N CYS A 78 -8.92 7.84 8.13
CA CYS A 78 -8.16 8.10 6.90
C CYS A 78 -7.96 6.80 6.11
N GLN A 79 -8.09 6.89 4.78
CA GLN A 79 -7.81 5.76 3.91
C GLN A 79 -6.31 5.61 3.74
N SER A 80 -5.80 4.39 3.86
CA SER A 80 -4.40 4.11 3.53
C SER A 80 -4.18 4.34 2.04
N ALA A 81 -3.07 4.98 1.70
CA ALA A 81 -2.69 5.25 0.32
C ALA A 81 -1.18 5.41 0.25
N TYR A 82 -0.63 5.03 -0.89
CA TYR A 82 0.79 5.09 -1.16
C TYR A 82 1.05 5.79 -2.49
N GLU A 83 2.18 6.49 -2.54
CA GLU A 83 2.66 7.16 -3.74
C GLU A 83 3.84 6.36 -4.29
N ILE A 84 3.78 6.03 -5.57
CA ILE A 84 4.86 5.36 -6.29
C ILE A 84 5.62 6.41 -7.06
N ARG A 85 6.87 6.66 -6.69
CA ARG A 85 7.79 7.53 -7.42
C ARG A 85 8.74 6.67 -8.26
N ILE A 86 8.47 6.59 -9.54
CA ILE A 86 9.36 5.95 -10.50
C ILE A 86 10.21 7.05 -11.14
N PRO A 87 11.54 6.90 -11.23
CA PRO A 87 12.36 7.87 -11.94
C PRO A 87 11.86 8.01 -13.39
N HIS A 88 11.70 9.25 -13.86
CA HIS A 88 11.19 9.61 -15.19
C HIS A 88 9.69 9.34 -15.45
N ARG A 89 8.87 9.08 -14.40
CA ARG A 89 7.40 9.09 -14.51
C ARG A 89 6.77 9.97 -13.44
N GLU A 90 5.56 10.42 -13.71
CA GLU A 90 4.75 11.13 -12.73
C GLU A 90 4.40 10.23 -11.54
N PRO A 91 4.35 10.79 -10.31
CA PRO A 91 4.01 10.03 -9.12
C PRO A 91 2.60 9.45 -9.25
N ILE A 92 2.49 8.12 -9.13
CA ILE A 92 1.21 7.44 -9.21
C ILE A 92 0.68 7.27 -7.79
N LEU A 93 -0.45 7.92 -7.51
CA LEU A 93 -1.17 7.74 -6.26
C LEU A 93 -2.06 6.50 -6.35
N LYS A 94 -1.85 5.54 -5.47
CA LYS A 94 -2.67 4.34 -5.36
C LYS A 94 -3.31 4.25 -3.99
N GLU A 95 -4.60 3.94 -3.99
CA GLU A 95 -5.38 3.74 -2.78
C GLU A 95 -5.16 2.33 -2.23
N GLY A 96 -5.20 2.20 -0.91
CA GLY A 96 -5.09 0.93 -0.20
C GLY A 96 -3.72 0.68 0.42
N ALA A 97 -3.56 -0.54 0.92
CA ALA A 97 -2.29 -1.03 1.43
C ALA A 97 -1.36 -1.41 0.27
N ILE A 98 -0.07 -1.18 0.45
CA ILE A 98 0.95 -1.66 -0.48
C ILE A 98 1.05 -3.19 -0.35
N GLU A 99 0.64 -3.89 -1.40
CA GLU A 99 0.76 -5.35 -1.45
C GLU A 99 2.10 -5.72 -2.11
N PRO A 100 2.92 -6.56 -1.45
CA PRO A 100 4.23 -6.94 -1.96
C PRO A 100 4.12 -7.85 -3.19
N ILE A 101 5.12 -7.77 -4.06
CA ILE A 101 5.29 -8.70 -5.17
C ILE A 101 5.56 -10.08 -4.57
N THR A 102 4.74 -11.06 -4.92
CA THR A 102 4.90 -12.42 -4.42
C THR A 102 5.36 -13.33 -5.55
N ILE A 103 6.45 -14.04 -5.30
CA ILE A 103 7.03 -15.02 -6.20
C ILE A 103 6.76 -16.39 -5.62
N ASN A 104 6.09 -17.25 -6.39
CA ASN A 104 5.81 -18.63 -6.05
C ASN A 104 6.45 -19.55 -7.09
N VAL A 105 6.95 -20.70 -6.66
CA VAL A 105 7.43 -21.75 -7.58
C VAL A 105 6.50 -22.93 -7.45
N ALA A 106 5.77 -23.24 -8.52
CA ALA A 106 4.86 -24.38 -8.58
C ALA A 106 5.41 -25.46 -9.52
N THR A 107 4.98 -26.70 -9.34
CA THR A 107 5.33 -27.82 -10.22
C THR A 107 4.09 -28.24 -10.98
N ARG A 108 4.09 -28.15 -12.33
CA ARG A 108 2.89 -28.40 -13.14
C ARG A 108 2.73 -29.86 -13.58
N CYS A 109 3.82 -30.53 -13.93
CA CYS A 109 3.80 -31.94 -14.33
C CYS A 109 5.21 -32.54 -14.24
N GLY A 110 5.37 -33.66 -13.52
CA GLY A 110 6.65 -34.28 -13.25
C GLY A 110 7.63 -33.33 -12.54
N ASN A 111 8.87 -33.25 -13.01
CA ASN A 111 9.90 -32.35 -12.47
C ASN A 111 9.88 -30.94 -13.09
N LYS A 112 8.86 -30.59 -13.88
CA LYS A 112 8.77 -29.26 -14.53
C LYS A 112 8.27 -28.21 -13.53
N LYS A 113 9.21 -27.35 -13.10
CA LYS A 113 8.94 -26.18 -12.27
C LYS A 113 8.49 -25.00 -13.12
N VAL A 114 7.57 -24.21 -12.60
CA VAL A 114 7.13 -22.93 -13.16
C VAL A 114 7.20 -21.88 -12.06
N THR A 115 7.67 -20.69 -12.40
CA THR A 115 7.68 -19.54 -11.50
C THR A 115 6.47 -18.67 -11.79
N LEU A 116 5.77 -18.29 -10.74
CA LEU A 116 4.51 -17.57 -10.73
C LEU A 116 4.73 -16.26 -9.99
N ILE A 117 4.46 -15.13 -10.64
CA ILE A 117 4.66 -13.81 -10.04
C ILE A 117 3.37 -13.02 -10.15
N HIS A 118 2.97 -12.36 -9.07
CA HIS A 118 1.83 -11.44 -9.06
C HIS A 118 2.12 -10.21 -8.18
N GLY A 119 1.30 -9.17 -8.33
CA GLY A 119 1.46 -7.91 -7.61
C GLY A 119 2.20 -6.82 -8.41
N PHE A 120 2.24 -6.91 -9.74
CA PHE A 120 2.86 -5.86 -10.58
C PHE A 120 2.07 -4.54 -10.56
N GLU A 121 0.75 -4.63 -10.44
CA GLU A 121 -0.16 -3.49 -10.47
C GLU A 121 0.03 -2.52 -9.30
N THR A 122 0.49 -3.02 -8.14
CA THR A 122 0.81 -2.16 -6.98
C THR A 122 2.06 -1.34 -7.19
N PHE A 123 2.92 -1.71 -8.13
CA PHE A 123 4.11 -0.93 -8.49
C PHE A 123 3.94 -0.15 -9.80
N GLY A 124 2.75 -0.24 -10.43
CA GLY A 124 2.50 0.36 -11.74
C GLY A 124 3.36 -0.24 -12.85
N ILE A 125 3.80 -1.49 -12.67
CA ILE A 125 4.58 -2.23 -13.67
C ILE A 125 3.61 -2.94 -14.61
N ASP A 126 3.84 -2.77 -15.92
CA ASP A 126 3.10 -3.51 -16.92
C ASP A 126 3.58 -4.98 -16.96
N PRO A 127 2.68 -5.96 -16.74
CA PRO A 127 3.06 -7.37 -16.70
C PRO A 127 3.46 -7.91 -18.07
N GLY A 128 2.97 -7.33 -19.17
CA GLY A 128 3.36 -7.72 -20.53
C GLY A 128 4.80 -7.32 -20.85
N HIS A 129 5.16 -6.08 -20.53
CA HIS A 129 6.53 -5.58 -20.66
C HIS A 129 7.49 -6.38 -19.77
N PHE A 130 7.11 -6.63 -18.52
CA PHE A 130 7.90 -7.45 -17.61
C PHE A 130 8.10 -8.88 -18.14
N ALA A 131 7.03 -9.51 -18.64
CA ALA A 131 7.09 -10.85 -19.24
C ALA A 131 8.06 -10.89 -20.42
N HIS A 132 8.00 -9.91 -21.34
CA HIS A 132 8.91 -9.81 -22.47
C HIS A 132 10.39 -9.67 -22.04
N GLN A 133 10.68 -8.81 -21.05
CA GLN A 133 12.04 -8.65 -20.54
C GLN A 133 12.59 -9.94 -19.91
N VAL A 134 11.77 -10.67 -19.16
CA VAL A 134 12.16 -11.96 -18.58
C VAL A 134 12.34 -13.02 -19.67
N GLN A 135 11.47 -13.04 -20.69
CA GLN A 135 11.58 -13.95 -21.82
C GLN A 135 12.92 -13.77 -22.56
N VAL A 136 13.30 -12.53 -22.86
CA VAL A 136 14.58 -12.23 -23.53
C VAL A 136 15.78 -12.54 -22.64
N GLY A 137 15.73 -12.14 -21.36
CA GLY A 137 16.86 -12.30 -20.45
C GLY A 137 17.13 -13.74 -20.03
N VAL A 138 16.10 -14.58 -19.94
CA VAL A 138 16.20 -15.97 -19.48
C VAL A 138 16.07 -16.97 -20.63
N SER A 139 15.67 -16.53 -21.83
CA SER A 139 15.31 -17.41 -22.95
C SER A 139 14.25 -18.45 -22.56
N ALA A 140 13.30 -18.05 -21.71
CA ALA A 140 12.23 -18.92 -21.22
C ALA A 140 10.86 -18.45 -21.71
N SER A 141 9.96 -19.39 -21.94
CA SER A 141 8.57 -19.06 -22.28
C SER A 141 7.88 -18.40 -21.10
N THR A 142 7.28 -17.23 -21.35
CA THR A 142 6.48 -16.49 -20.38
C THR A 142 5.03 -16.39 -20.85
N THR A 143 4.09 -16.43 -19.92
CA THR A 143 2.65 -16.31 -20.21
C THR A 143 2.01 -15.41 -19.17
N VAL A 144 1.22 -14.43 -19.61
CA VAL A 144 0.43 -13.59 -18.71
C VAL A 144 -0.96 -14.23 -18.58
N THR A 145 -1.42 -14.43 -17.36
CA THR A 145 -2.72 -15.04 -17.05
C THR A 145 -3.39 -14.24 -15.95
N PRO A 146 -4.72 -14.04 -15.98
CA PRO A 146 -5.43 -13.41 -14.87
C PRO A 146 -5.32 -14.27 -13.60
N LEU A 147 -5.08 -13.62 -12.46
CA LEU A 147 -5.02 -14.26 -11.16
C LEU A 147 -6.44 -14.59 -10.69
N ALA A 148 -6.81 -15.87 -10.74
CA ALA A 148 -8.14 -16.35 -10.37
C ALA A 148 -8.47 -16.21 -8.87
N SER A 149 -7.47 -15.96 -8.01
CA SER A 149 -7.60 -16.05 -6.55
C SER A 149 -7.86 -14.72 -5.84
N SER A 150 -7.92 -13.59 -6.57
CA SER A 150 -8.11 -12.28 -5.93
C SER A 150 -9.42 -11.65 -6.41
N ASN A 151 -10.17 -11.04 -5.48
CA ASN A 151 -11.31 -10.16 -5.81
C ASN A 151 -10.91 -8.95 -6.67
N LYS A 152 -9.60 -8.76 -6.90
CA LYS A 152 -9.01 -7.74 -7.76
C LYS A 152 -8.59 -8.39 -9.08
N LYS A 153 -8.80 -7.70 -10.21
CA LYS A 153 -8.49 -8.14 -11.59
C LYS A 153 -6.98 -8.21 -11.86
N TRP A 154 -6.26 -8.91 -11.02
CA TRP A 154 -4.82 -8.92 -11.06
C TRP A 154 -4.29 -9.81 -12.16
N GLN A 155 -3.16 -9.42 -12.73
CA GLN A 155 -2.45 -10.22 -13.70
C GLN A 155 -1.27 -10.93 -13.04
N GLN A 156 -1.06 -12.17 -13.45
CA GLN A 156 0.00 -13.04 -13.00
C GLN A 156 0.88 -13.40 -14.20
N VAL A 157 2.19 -13.36 -14.02
CA VAL A 157 3.16 -13.80 -15.01
C VAL A 157 3.64 -15.20 -14.64
N LEU A 158 3.49 -16.14 -15.57
CA LEU A 158 4.03 -17.48 -15.49
C LEU A 158 5.32 -17.55 -16.31
N ILE A 159 6.36 -18.13 -15.74
CA ILE A 159 7.66 -18.33 -16.37
C ILE A 159 8.02 -19.80 -16.27
N GLN A 160 8.47 -20.40 -17.37
CA GLN A 160 8.96 -21.78 -17.35
C GLN A 160 10.31 -21.89 -16.61
N GLY A 161 10.43 -22.86 -15.70
CA GLY A 161 11.62 -23.07 -14.88
C GLY A 161 11.59 -22.35 -13.52
N ASN A 162 12.61 -22.60 -12.70
CA ASN A 162 12.85 -21.85 -11.47
C ASN A 162 13.80 -20.68 -11.76
N GLN A 163 13.25 -19.48 -11.88
CA GLN A 163 13.98 -18.28 -12.33
C GLN A 163 14.00 -17.17 -11.28
N VAL A 164 13.75 -17.52 -10.00
CA VAL A 164 13.62 -16.56 -8.90
C VAL A 164 14.86 -15.67 -8.76
N ASN A 165 16.07 -16.20 -8.97
CA ASN A 165 17.31 -15.39 -8.91
C ASN A 165 17.35 -14.28 -9.97
N PHE A 166 16.95 -14.60 -11.20
CA PHE A 166 16.94 -13.62 -12.29
C PHE A 166 15.86 -12.57 -12.05
N ILE A 167 14.66 -13.00 -11.65
CA ILE A 167 13.54 -12.12 -11.31
C ILE A 167 13.92 -11.18 -10.16
N ALA A 168 14.56 -11.70 -9.11
CA ALA A 168 15.02 -10.91 -7.98
C ALA A 168 15.99 -9.82 -8.43
N LYS A 169 16.98 -10.19 -9.26
CA LYS A 169 17.95 -9.25 -9.82
C LYS A 169 17.26 -8.18 -10.67
N LEU A 170 16.34 -8.56 -11.55
CA LEU A 170 15.58 -7.63 -12.38
C LEU A 170 14.76 -6.63 -11.55
N LEU A 171 14.03 -7.11 -10.53
CA LEU A 171 13.22 -6.25 -9.65
C LEU A 171 14.08 -5.29 -8.81
N LEU A 172 15.24 -5.74 -8.32
CA LEU A 172 16.12 -4.94 -7.48
C LEU A 172 16.97 -3.94 -8.29
N GLU A 173 17.49 -4.34 -9.45
CA GLU A 173 18.40 -3.49 -10.24
C GLU A 173 17.65 -2.59 -11.23
N THR A 174 16.71 -3.15 -11.98
CA THR A 174 16.01 -2.41 -13.06
C THR A 174 14.87 -1.58 -12.50
N TYR A 175 14.04 -2.19 -11.66
CA TYR A 175 12.87 -1.52 -11.09
C TYR A 175 13.14 -0.84 -9.74
N LYS A 176 14.32 -1.07 -9.15
CA LYS A 176 14.75 -0.49 -7.85
C LYS A 176 13.71 -0.68 -6.74
N ILE A 177 13.00 -1.81 -6.74
CA ILE A 177 11.99 -2.11 -5.72
C ILE A 177 12.69 -2.57 -4.44
N PRO A 178 12.34 -2.02 -3.26
CA PRO A 178 12.93 -2.46 -2.00
C PRO A 178 12.62 -3.93 -1.72
N ARG A 179 13.62 -4.67 -1.21
CA ARG A 179 13.48 -6.10 -0.89
C ARG A 179 12.34 -6.40 0.11
N ASN A 180 11.99 -5.43 0.96
CA ASN A 180 10.88 -5.53 1.91
C ASN A 180 9.51 -5.75 1.23
N TYR A 181 9.39 -5.36 -0.04
CA TYR A 181 8.17 -5.51 -0.82
C TYR A 181 8.22 -6.69 -1.79
N VAL A 182 9.19 -7.61 -1.65
CA VAL A 182 9.31 -8.81 -2.48
C VAL A 182 9.29 -10.05 -1.58
N ARG A 183 8.26 -10.88 -1.73
CA ARG A 183 8.10 -12.18 -1.06
C ARG A 183 8.50 -13.33 -1.99
N GLY A 184 9.03 -14.42 -1.41
CA GLY A 184 9.39 -15.62 -2.16
C GLY A 184 10.82 -15.65 -2.71
N LEU A 185 11.68 -14.70 -2.30
CA LEU A 185 13.12 -14.71 -2.62
C LEU A 185 13.87 -15.91 -2.01
N GLU A 186 13.31 -16.55 -0.99
CA GLU A 186 13.84 -17.76 -0.35
C GLU A 186 13.71 -19.02 -1.23
N LEU A 187 12.78 -19.01 -2.20
CA LEU A 187 12.57 -20.12 -3.14
C LEU A 187 13.61 -20.15 -4.26
N ALA A 188 14.58 -19.24 -4.20
CA ALA A 188 15.61 -19.12 -5.19
C ALA A 188 16.56 -20.33 -5.16
N PRO A 189 16.96 -20.85 -6.34
CA PRO A 189 17.92 -21.94 -6.40
C PRO A 189 19.24 -21.43 -5.80
N LYS A 190 19.77 -22.15 -4.81
CA LYS A 190 21.07 -21.84 -4.21
C LYS A 190 22.12 -21.80 -5.34
N LYS A 191 22.91 -20.73 -5.40
CA LYS A 191 24.10 -20.69 -6.27
C LYS A 191 24.98 -21.89 -5.88
N LYS A 192 25.23 -22.79 -6.82
CA LYS A 192 26.37 -23.70 -6.77
C LYS A 192 27.62 -22.91 -7.09
#